data_AF-A0A9D2N9C4-F1
#
_entry.id   AF-A0A9D2N9C4-F1
#
_cell.length_a   1.000
_cell.length_b   1.000
_cell.length_c   1.000
_cell.angle_alpha   90.00
_cell.angle_beta   90.00
_cell.angle_gamma   90.00
#
_symmetry.space_group_name_H-M   'P 1'
#
loop_
_entity.id
_entity.type
_entity.pdbx_description
1 polymer ?
#
loop_
_entity_poly.entity_id
_entity_poly.type
_entity_poly.pdbx_seq_one_letter_code
_entity_poly.pdbx_strand_id
1 'polypeptide(L)' 'MRLEKTQKYLKEHDYPYRYTEEDGMGSIDFEHRGLKYHIWEFQDGEIRGVETNLRTSGRSEDLTGDYEEEMIEILKTW' A
#
# COMPACT_ATOMS: atom_id res chain seq x y z
N MET A 1 11.65 -7.53 -4.64
CA MET A 1 11.24 -6.47 -3.69
C MET A 1 9.75 -6.65 -3.46
N ARG A 2 9.18 -6.22 -2.34
CA ARG A 2 7.72 -6.29 -2.11
C ARG A 2 7.02 -5.02 -2.62
N LEU A 3 5.72 -5.09 -2.94
CA LEU A 3 4.92 -3.93 -3.35
C LEU A 3 5.44 -3.26 -4.63
N GLU A 4 6.00 -4.02 -5.59
CA GLU A 4 6.74 -3.47 -6.73
C GLU A 4 5.85 -2.66 -7.67
N LYS A 5 4.63 -3.12 -7.98
CA LYS A 5 3.72 -2.36 -8.84
C LYS A 5 3.28 -1.07 -8.16
N THR A 6 3.00 -1.13 -6.85
CA THR A 6 2.62 0.06 -6.06
C THR A 6 3.77 1.06 -6.00
N GLN A 7 4.99 0.64 -5.70
CA GLN A 7 6.18 1.51 -5.69
C GLN A 7 6.41 2.18 -7.05
N LYS A 8 6.21 1.43 -8.14
CA LYS A 8 6.29 1.96 -9.50
C LYS A 8 5.22 3.03 -9.75
N TYR A 9 3.97 2.74 -9.39
CA TYR A 9 2.86 3.69 -9.54
C TYR A 9 3.12 5.00 -8.79
N LEU A 10 3.53 4.92 -7.52
CA LEU A 10 3.83 6.10 -6.70
C LEU A 10 4.97 6.92 -7.30
N LYS A 11 6.01 6.26 -7.81
CA LYS A 11 7.13 6.93 -8.48
C LYS A 11 6.73 7.61 -9.79
N GLU A 12 5.88 6.98 -10.61
CA GLU A 12 5.38 7.54 -11.87
C GLU A 12 4.48 8.77 -11.66
N HIS A 13 3.86 8.90 -10.50
CA HIS A 13 2.97 10.01 -10.13
C HIS A 13 3.65 11.03 -9.20
N ASP A 14 4.97 10.97 -9.04
CA ASP A 14 5.76 11.87 -8.18
C ASP A 14 5.27 11.95 -6.73
N TYR A 15 4.78 10.83 -6.18
CA TYR A 15 4.43 10.73 -4.77
C TYR A 15 5.64 10.27 -3.96
N PRO A 16 6.23 11.13 -3.10
CA PRO A 16 7.31 10.72 -2.23
C PRO A 16 6.79 9.69 -1.23
N TYR A 17 7.46 8.55 -1.15
CA TYR A 17 7.11 7.48 -0.21
C TYR A 17 8.34 6.98 0.52
N ARG A 18 8.10 6.42 1.71
CA ARG A 18 9.08 5.63 2.45
C ARG A 18 8.72 4.16 2.29
N TYR A 19 9.67 3.37 1.82
CA TYR A 19 9.55 1.92 1.77
C TYR A 19 10.41 1.27 2.85
N THR A 20 9.87 0.26 3.52
CA THR A 20 10.60 -0.62 4.45
C THR A 20 10.24 -2.07 4.12
N GLU A 21 11.22 -2.96 4.18
CA GLU A 21 11.00 -4.41 4.08
C GLU A 21 11.59 -5.07 5.34
N GLU A 22 10.78 -5.81 6.09
CA GLU A 22 11.18 -6.54 7.29
C GLU A 22 10.51 -7.92 7.29
N ASP A 23 11.25 -8.97 7.62
CA ASP A 23 10.76 -10.36 7.66
C ASP A 23 9.99 -10.82 6.40
N GLY A 24 10.38 -10.30 5.23
CA GLY A 24 9.74 -10.63 3.94
C GLY A 24 8.40 -9.94 3.68
N MET A 25 8.05 -8.94 4.51
CA MET A 25 6.88 -8.08 4.38
C MET A 25 7.28 -6.65 4.03
N GLY A 26 6.64 -6.09 3.01
CA GLY A 26 6.81 -4.71 2.61
C GLY A 26 5.85 -3.76 3.32
N SER A 27 6.32 -2.55 3.60
CA SER A 27 5.49 -1.43 4.01
C SER A 27 5.81 -0.18 3.21
N ILE A 28 4.79 0.62 2.92
CA ILE A 28 4.90 1.92 2.28
C ILE A 28 4.11 2.94 3.11
N ASP A 29 4.77 4.02 3.49
CA ASP A 29 4.13 5.21 4.06
C ASP A 29 4.34 6.40 3.12
N PHE A 30 3.30 7.19 2.89
CA PHE A 30 3.41 8.40 2.07
C PHE A 30 2.35 9.45 2.46
N GLU A 31 2.56 10.67 1.96
CA GLU A 31 1.63 11.78 2.17
C GLU A 31 1.09 12.28 0.82
N HIS A 32 -0.23 12.49 0.76
CA HIS A 32 -0.87 13.09 -0.41
C HIS A 32 -1.91 14.11 0.06
N ARG A 33 -1.81 15.36 -0.44
CA ARG A 33 -2.70 16.49 -0.08
C ARG A 33 -2.83 16.72 1.44
N GLY A 34 -1.74 16.52 2.19
CA GLY A 34 -1.70 16.68 3.66
C GLY A 34 -2.31 15.52 4.46
N LEU A 35 -2.70 14.43 3.78
CA LEU A 35 -3.22 13.21 4.39
C LEU A 35 -2.15 12.12 4.36
N LYS A 36 -2.05 11.36 5.46
CA LYS A 36 -1.09 10.26 5.60
C LYS A 36 -1.72 8.94 5.20
N TYR A 37 -1.01 8.17 4.40
CA TYR A 37 -1.42 6.85 3.93
C TYR A 37 -0.38 5.80 4.28
N HIS A 38 -0.86 4.59 4.59
CA HIS A 38 -0.03 3.43 4.85
C HIS A 38 -0.50 2.22 4.05
N ILE A 39 0.45 1.36 3.70
CA ILE A 39 0.25 0.05 3.10
C ILE A 39 1.20 -0.89 3.83
N TRP A 40 0.68 -1.82 4.61
CA TRP A 40 1.48 -2.73 5.42
C TRP A 40 1.14 -4.18 5.06
N GLU A 41 2.07 -4.90 4.43
CA GLU A 41 1.86 -6.32 4.16
C GLU A 41 1.79 -7.14 5.46
N PHE A 42 0.86 -8.09 5.49
CA PHE A 42 0.77 -9.08 6.55
C PHE A 42 0.64 -10.49 5.96
N GLN A 43 0.93 -11.48 6.80
CA GLN A 43 0.61 -12.87 6.54
C GLN A 43 0.01 -13.50 7.79
N ASP A 44 -1.19 -14.05 7.63
CA ASP A 44 -1.89 -14.83 8.65
C ASP A 44 -2.10 -16.25 8.13
N GLY A 45 -1.21 -17.15 8.55
CA GLY A 45 -1.15 -18.52 8.03
C GLY A 45 -0.87 -18.55 6.52
N GLU A 46 -1.85 -19.04 5.74
CA GLU A 46 -1.79 -19.09 4.28
C GLU A 46 -2.32 -17.81 3.60
N ILE A 47 -2.94 -16.92 4.36
CA ILE A 47 -3.52 -15.67 3.85
C ILE A 47 -2.42 -14.61 3.82
N ARG A 48 -2.25 -13.97 2.66
CA ARG A 48 -1.42 -12.77 2.52
C ARG A 48 -2.31 -11.59 2.12
N GLY A 49 -1.99 -10.43 2.66
CA GLY A 49 -2.75 -9.22 2.42
C GLY A 49 -1.96 -7.98 2.79
N VAL A 50 -2.66 -6.85 2.77
CA VAL A 50 -2.18 -5.55 3.25
C VAL A 50 -3.23 -4.91 4.15
N GLU A 51 -2.80 -4.37 5.28
CA GLU A 51 -3.56 -3.37 6.01
C GLU A 51 -3.29 -2.01 5.36
N THR A 52 -4.34 -1.27 5.02
CA THR A 52 -4.19 0.01 4.32
C THR A 52 -5.33 0.97 4.60
N ASN A 53 -5.13 2.27 4.35
CA ASN A 53 -6.16 3.30 4.47
C ASN A 53 -6.40 4.08 3.16
N LEU A 54 -6.12 3.47 1.99
CA LEU A 54 -6.18 4.14 0.70
C LEU A 54 -7.58 4.64 0.32
N ARG A 55 -8.67 3.94 0.68
CA ARG A 55 -10.02 4.42 0.36
C ARG A 55 -10.49 5.55 1.27
N THR A 56 -10.03 5.57 2.52
CA THR A 56 -10.46 6.56 3.51
C THR A 56 -9.31 6.84 4.47
N SER A 57 -8.65 7.99 4.29
CA SER A 57 -7.59 8.41 5.22
C SER A 57 -8.13 8.45 6.66
N GLY A 58 -7.38 7.83 7.57
CA GLY A 58 -7.75 7.68 8.98
C GLY A 58 -8.60 6.45 9.32
N ARG A 59 -8.99 5.62 8.33
CA ARG A 59 -9.65 4.33 8.55
C ARG A 59 -8.93 3.21 7.80
N SER A 60 -8.36 2.26 8.54
CA SER A 60 -7.73 1.08 7.96
C SER A 60 -8.77 0.06 7.47
N GLU A 61 -8.41 -0.68 6.44
CA GLU A 61 -9.08 -1.85 5.87
C GLU A 61 -8.03 -2.90 5.47
N ASP A 62 -8.45 -4.16 5.40
CA ASP A 62 -7.59 -5.26 4.96
C ASP A 62 -7.95 -5.67 3.53
N LEU A 63 -6.95 -5.69 2.66
CA LEU A 63 -7.08 -6.24 1.31
C LEU A 63 -6.32 -7.58 1.25
N THR A 64 -6.95 -8.60 0.68
CA THR A 64 -6.35 -9.94 0.51
C THR A 64 -6.48 -10.40 -0.94
N GLY A 65 -5.76 -11.46 -1.32
CA GLY A 65 -5.74 -11.90 -2.73
C GLY A 65 -4.76 -11.07 -3.56
N ASP A 66 -5.20 -10.55 -4.71
CA ASP A 66 -4.37 -9.66 -5.56
C ASP A 66 -4.43 -8.21 -5.06
N TYR A 67 -3.95 -8.00 -3.83
CA TYR A 67 -4.04 -6.72 -3.15
C TYR A 67 -3.23 -5.62 -3.85
N GLU A 68 -2.12 -5.92 -4.53
CA GLU A 68 -1.37 -4.91 -5.29
C GLU A 68 -2.21 -4.34 -6.43
N GLU A 69 -2.95 -5.17 -7.16
CA GLU A 69 -3.84 -4.69 -8.23
C GLU A 69 -4.98 -3.86 -7.66
N GLU A 70 -5.62 -4.32 -6.58
CA GLU A 70 -6.70 -3.56 -5.94
C GLU A 70 -6.24 -2.20 -5.41
N MET A 71 -5.06 -2.13 -4.77
CA MET A 71 -4.49 -0.87 -4.32
C MET A 71 -4.25 0.11 -5.48
N ILE A 72 -3.76 -0.38 -6.62
CA ILE A 72 -3.54 0.45 -7.81
C ILE A 72 -4.86 0.98 -8.36
N GLU A 73 -5.90 0.15 -8.42
CA GLU A 73 -7.23 0.60 -8.83
C GLU A 73 -7.79 1.67 -7.88
N ILE A 74 -7.56 1.56 -6.56
CA ILE A 74 -7.92 2.61 -5.60
C ILE A 74 -7.13 3.89 -5.90
N LEU A 75 -5.81 3.80 -6.04
CA LEU A 75 -4.94 4.95 -6.28
C LEU A 75 -5.30 5.71 -7.58
N LYS A 76 -5.73 5.00 -8.63
CA LYS A 76 -6.21 5.60 -9.89
C LYS A 76 -7.47 6.47 -9.74
N THR A 77 -8.18 6.40 -8.61
CA THR A 77 -9.38 7.22 -8.35
C THR A 77 -9.11 8.58 -7.70
N TRP A 78 -7.85 8.88 -7.35
CA TRP A 78 -7.46 10.05 -6.57
C TRP A 78 -7.21 11.36 -7.37
#